data_AF-A0A1G3I8H4-F1
#
_entry.id   AF-A0A1G3I8H4-F1
#
_cell.length_a   1.000
_cell.length_b   1.000
_cell.length_c   1.000
_cell.angle_alpha   90.00
_cell.angle_beta   90.00
_cell.angle_gamma   90.00
#
_symmetry.space_group_name_H-M   'P 1'
#
loop_
_entity.id
_entity.type
_entity.pdbx_description
1 polymer ?
#
loop_
_entity_poly.entity_id
_entity_poly.type
_entity_poly.pdbx_seq_one_letter_code
_entity_poly.pdbx_strand_id
1 'polypeptide(L)'
;MRVNNAEETTFYCCNKLYKRFHDGAESRFYEYPWRPSDRILHDSICPWSQWLYSKRPPFWSYRRGKNRIIWHRLALMAKESP
;
A
#
# COMPACT_ATOMS: atom_id res chain seq x y z
N MET A 1 -1.84 10.23 10.51
CA MET A 1 -0.82 9.17 10.75
C MET A 1 0.56 9.73 11.07
N ARG A 2 0.93 10.91 10.57
CA ARG A 2 2.19 11.61 10.92
C ARG A 2 2.12 12.46 12.20
N VAL A 3 0.95 12.53 12.81
CA VAL A 3 0.66 13.24 14.09
C VAL A 3 1.12 12.43 15.32
N ASN A 4 1.97 11.42 15.12
CA ASN A 4 2.54 10.70 16.25
C ASN A 4 3.54 11.60 16.98
N ASN A 5 3.67 11.43 18.30
CA ASN A 5 4.58 12.25 19.11
C ASN A 5 6.06 11.90 18.89
N ALA A 6 6.34 10.69 18.38
CA ALA A 6 7.69 10.25 18.05
C ALA A 6 8.28 11.03 16.87
N GLU A 7 9.58 11.34 16.95
CA GLU A 7 10.32 12.05 15.90
C GLU A 7 10.29 11.31 14.55
N GLU A 8 10.33 9.98 14.59
CA GLU A 8 10.17 9.11 13.43
C GLU A 8 9.09 8.06 13.69
N THR A 9 8.26 7.79 12.68
CA THR A 9 7.24 6.75 12.72
C THR A 9 7.44 5.77 11.58
N THR A 10 7.53 4.48 11.91
CA THR A 10 7.53 3.43 10.90
C THR A 10 6.10 3.23 10.37
N PHE A 11 5.93 3.33 9.06
CA PHE A 11 4.65 3.08 8.40
C PHE A 11 4.79 2.03 7.32
N TYR A 12 3.92 1.02 7.42
CA TYR A 12 3.80 -0.05 6.45
C TYR A 12 2.48 0.11 5.70
N CYS A 13 2.56 0.26 4.38
CA CYS A 13 1.41 0.27 3.50
C CYS A 13 1.45 -0.95 2.58
N CYS A 14 0.36 -1.71 2.52
CA CYS A 14 0.17 -2.80 1.58
C CYS A 14 -1.18 -2.62 0.89
N ASN A 15 -1.18 -2.16 -0.36
CA ASN A 15 -2.40 -1.80 -1.07
C ASN A 15 -2.27 -2.01 -2.59
N LYS A 16 -3.38 -1.96 -3.32
CA LYS A 16 -3.36 -2.02 -4.78
C LYS A 16 -2.63 -0.81 -5.36
N LEU A 17 -1.90 -1.02 -6.46
CA LEU A 17 -1.32 0.09 -7.23
C LEU A 17 -2.40 1.07 -7.72
N TYR A 18 -3.56 0.54 -8.12
CA TYR A 18 -4.72 1.31 -8.54
C TYR A 18 -6.03 0.64 -8.09
N LYS A 19 -6.98 1.44 -7.65
CA LYS A 19 -8.36 1.02 -7.35
C LYS A 19 -9.32 2.15 -7.70
N ARG A 20 -10.33 1.84 -8.51
CA ARG A 20 -11.53 2.68 -8.65
C ARG A 20 -12.61 2.19 -7.71
N PHE A 21 -13.21 3.09 -6.95
CA PHE A 21 -14.32 2.85 -6.05
C PHE A 21 -15.67 2.97 -6.79
N HIS A 22 -16.75 2.57 -6.13
CA HIS A 22 -18.09 2.51 -6.74
C HIS A 22 -18.68 3.89 -7.03
N ASP A 23 -18.27 4.90 -6.24
CA ASP A 23 -18.60 6.32 -6.40
C ASP A 23 -17.75 7.02 -7.47
N GLY A 24 -16.85 6.29 -8.14
CA GLY A 24 -15.95 6.83 -9.15
C GLY A 24 -14.62 7.38 -8.59
N ALA A 25 -14.44 7.44 -7.26
CA ALA A 25 -13.18 7.85 -6.68
C ALA A 25 -12.05 6.89 -7.08
N GLU A 26 -10.83 7.40 -7.20
CA GLU A 26 -9.64 6.61 -7.52
C GLU A 26 -8.65 6.66 -6.37
N SER A 27 -7.96 5.54 -6.12
CA SER A 27 -6.80 5.49 -5.25
C SER A 27 -5.64 4.90 -6.03
N ARG A 28 -4.50 5.60 -5.97
CA ARG A 28 -3.24 5.22 -6.59
C ARG A 28 -2.15 5.15 -5.53
N PHE A 29 -1.44 4.03 -5.45
CA PHE A 29 -0.48 3.78 -4.38
C PHE A 29 0.62 4.85 -4.31
N TYR A 30 1.14 5.24 -5.47
CA TYR A 30 2.22 6.24 -5.58
C TYR A 30 1.76 7.68 -5.35
N GLU A 31 0.44 7.94 -5.36
CA GLU A 31 -0.15 9.25 -5.06
C GLU A 31 -0.59 9.39 -3.60
N TYR A 32 -0.40 8.36 -2.77
CA TYR A 32 -0.46 8.55 -1.32
C TYR A 32 0.53 9.66 -0.92
N PRO A 33 0.28 10.44 0.15
CA PRO A 33 1.15 11.55 0.60
C PRO A 33 2.50 11.07 1.17
N TRP A 34 3.25 10.32 0.38
CA TRP A 34 4.67 10.06 0.52
C TRP A 34 5.40 11.39 0.37
N ARG A 35 6.25 11.71 1.33
CA ARG A 35 7.11 12.89 1.25
C ARG A 35 8.46 12.48 0.65
N PRO A 36 9.12 13.36 -0.11
CA PRO A 36 10.49 13.11 -0.54
C PRO A 36 11.47 12.88 0.62
N SER A 37 11.14 13.38 1.82
CA SER A 37 11.92 13.18 3.05
C SER A 37 11.64 11.83 3.75
N ASP A 38 10.66 11.04 3.29
CA ASP A 38 10.42 9.72 3.87
C ASP A 38 11.55 8.77 3.48
N ARG A 39 12.11 8.07 4.47
CA ARG A 39 13.12 7.05 4.21
C ARG A 39 12.45 5.73 3.90
N ILE A 40 12.46 5.34 2.63
CA ILE A 40 11.95 4.03 2.18
C ILE A 40 12.92 2.93 2.64
N LEU A 41 12.41 2.01 3.46
CA LEU A 41 13.13 0.83 3.93
C LEU A 41 12.86 -0.40 3.05
N HIS A 42 11.68 -0.47 2.45
CA HIS A 42 11.28 -1.55 1.55
C HIS A 42 10.24 -1.06 0.55
N ASP A 43 10.33 -1.47 -0.71
CA ASP A 43 9.39 -1.08 -1.77
C ASP A 43 9.34 -2.13 -2.89
N SER A 44 8.31 -2.98 -2.90
CA SER A 44 8.22 -4.04 -3.92
C SER A 44 6.79 -4.56 -4.14
N ILE A 45 6.64 -5.52 -5.04
CA ILE A 45 5.42 -6.30 -5.16
C ILE A 45 5.26 -7.15 -3.89
N CYS A 46 4.11 -7.06 -3.23
CA CYS A 46 3.86 -7.86 -2.03
C CYS A 46 3.69 -9.33 -2.42
N PRO A 47 4.54 -10.27 -1.96
CA PRO A 47 4.47 -11.67 -2.39
C PRO A 47 3.21 -12.39 -1.89
N TRP A 48 2.78 -12.09 -0.67
CA TRP A 48 1.68 -12.80 -0.01
C TRP A 48 0.30 -12.29 -0.43
N SER A 49 0.14 -10.97 -0.56
CA SER A 49 -1.16 -10.37 -0.87
C SER A 49 -1.57 -10.49 -2.35
N GLN A 50 -0.72 -11.08 -3.22
CA GLN A 50 -1.14 -11.45 -4.57
C GLN A 50 -2.10 -12.62 -4.62
N TRP A 51 -2.26 -13.38 -3.54
CA TRP A 51 -3.20 -14.48 -3.49
C TRP A 51 -4.60 -14.02 -3.07
N LEU A 52 -5.61 -14.52 -3.75
CA LEU A 52 -7.03 -14.31 -3.49
C LEU A 52 -7.62 -15.60 -2.94
N TYR A 53 -8.23 -15.52 -1.76
CA TYR A 53 -8.98 -16.63 -1.18
C TYR A 53 -10.43 -16.62 -1.66
N SER A 54 -10.97 -17.82 -1.89
CA SER A 54 -12.33 -18.05 -2.36
C SER A 54 -12.99 -19.14 -1.52
N LYS A 55 -14.30 -19.01 -1.29
CA LYS A 55 -15.11 -20.06 -0.64
C LYS A 55 -15.46 -21.21 -1.60
N ARG A 56 -15.19 -21.07 -2.90
CA ARG A 56 -15.47 -22.05 -3.95
C ARG A 56 -14.19 -22.40 -4.72
N PRO A 57 -14.04 -23.63 -5.22
CA PRO A 57 -12.87 -24.03 -6.00
C PRO A 57 -12.75 -23.20 -7.30
N PRO A 58 -11.54 -22.79 -7.69
CA PRO A 58 -10.29 -22.94 -6.94
C PRO A 58 -10.25 -22.03 -5.70
N PHE A 59 -9.93 -22.62 -4.53
CA PHE A 59 -9.98 -21.94 -3.23
C PHE A 59 -8.94 -20.82 -3.08
N TRP A 60 -7.89 -20.86 -3.89
CA TRP A 60 -6.91 -19.80 -4.04
C TRP A 60 -6.68 -19.49 -5.51
N SER A 61 -6.47 -18.23 -5.83
CA SER A 61 -6.07 -17.80 -7.16
C SER A 61 -5.07 -16.65 -7.08
N TYR A 62 -4.13 -16.61 -8.02
CA TYR A 62 -3.18 -15.52 -8.10
C TYR A 62 -3.80 -14.33 -8.84
N ARG A 63 -3.60 -13.10 -8.33
CA ARG A 63 -4.04 -11.87 -8.99
C ARG A 63 -3.34 -11.74 -10.35
N ARG A 64 -4.12 -11.62 -11.42
CA ARG A 64 -3.63 -11.39 -12.78
C ARG A 64 -4.02 -10.01 -13.27
N GLY A 65 -3.15 -9.38 -14.07
CA GLY A 65 -3.39 -8.07 -14.68
C GLY A 65 -2.74 -6.92 -13.92
N LYS A 66 -2.20 -5.94 -14.67
CA LYS A 66 -1.39 -4.82 -14.16
C LYS A 66 -2.13 -3.99 -13.09
N ASN A 67 -3.44 -3.80 -13.26
CA ASN A 67 -4.27 -3.01 -12.34
C ASN A 67 -4.65 -3.76 -11.04
N ARG A 68 -4.16 -4.99 -10.86
CA ARG A 68 -4.49 -5.83 -9.70
C ARG A 68 -3.28 -6.15 -8.83
N ILE A 69 -2.10 -5.61 -9.15
CA ILE A 69 -0.88 -5.79 -8.37
C ILE A 69 -1.07 -5.14 -6.99
N ILE A 70 -0.81 -5.92 -5.95
CA ILE A 70 -0.62 -5.39 -4.59
C ILE A 70 0.85 -4.98 -4.43
N TRP A 71 1.07 -3.75 -4.03
CA TRP A 71 2.38 -3.22 -3.72
C TRP A 71 2.50 -3.04 -2.21
N HIS A 72 3.71 -3.20 -1.67
CA HIS A 72 3.96 -2.85 -0.29
C HIS A 72 5.20 -1.99 -0.12
N ARG A 73 5.08 -1.01 0.77
CA ARG A 73 6.14 -0.08 1.14
C ARG A 73 6.25 -0.01 2.65
N LEU A 74 7.47 -0.15 3.14
CA LEU A 74 7.84 0.20 4.51
C LEU A 74 8.64 1.50 4.44
N ALA A 75 8.19 2.53 5.15
CA ALA A 75 8.88 3.81 5.21
C ALA A 75 9.00 4.29 6.66
N LEU A 76 10.09 5.00 6.94
CA LEU A 76 10.19 5.87 8.11
C LEU A 76 9.72 7.25 7.70
N MET A 77 8.70 7.72 8.41
CA MET A 77 8.07 9.00 8.20
C MET A 77 8.50 9.94 9.31
N ALA A 78 8.98 11.13 8.92
CA ALA A 78 9.20 12.20 9.87
C ALA A 78 7.87 12.66 10.48
N LYS A 79 7.94 13.10 11.74
CA LYS A 79 6.85 13.80 12.42
C LYS A 79 6.41 15.01 11.60
N GLU A 80 5.10 15.24 11.58
CA GLU A 80 4.55 16.45 11.01
C GLU A 80 4.79 17.61 11.98
N SER A 81 5.57 18.61 11.54
CA SER A 81 5.70 19.87 12.29
C SER A 81 4.31 20.50 12.42
N PRO A 82 3.93 20.97 13.62
CA PRO A 82 2.63 21.62 13.85
C PRO A 82 2.48 22.92 13.03
#